data_AF-A0AAF0B4Y8-F1
#
_entry.id   AF-A0AAF0B4Y8-F1
#
_cell.length_a   1.000
_cell.length_b   1.000
_cell.length_c   1.000
_cell.angle_alpha   90.00
_cell.angle_beta   90.00
_cell.angle_gamma   90.00
#
_symmetry.space_group_name_H-M   'P 1'
#
loop_
_entity.id
_entity.type
_entity.pdbx_description
1 polymer ?
#
loop_
_entity_poly.entity_id
_entity_poly.type
_entity_poly.pdbx_seq_one_letter_code
_entity_poly.pdbx_strand_id
1 'polypeptide(L)'
;MDKTLCEQFDTLRNYLPDELQKHESVDLNKNENIKNYCYNGESEERTCKTDLDKIKAGCLWLFEQLFVKNKKSNINIVQYIVIWLSYKLNQKKYDGINDLNDFYKKCIENNTHYTECKQDGKDCSNSLNSNTGYNNYKEIINGRKNLLSTNIKNMSKIYDAFKPLCKMYTELNANSTISKESLENANKFVEKYKELNSNSDNTKDEVYYQVLSTLSSDYNNLKDYCDSNSIDCSEITFLTSTNTEENGVQSSEESCDVTSSSLSIVKKLILALLIFSVISIFLGIFFKCSLFVLRKRAQKQYLREKLKK
;
A
#
# COMPACT_ATOMS: atom_id res chain seq x y z
N MET A 1 -1.32 2.76 6.93
CA MET A 1 -0.34 1.95 7.68
C MET A 1 -0.87 1.69 9.09
N ASP A 2 -0.47 0.59 9.74
CA ASP A 2 -0.73 0.37 11.16
C ASP A 2 0.32 -0.57 11.80
N LYS A 3 0.28 -0.66 13.14
CA LYS A 3 1.19 -1.47 13.95
C LYS A 3 1.24 -2.93 13.51
N THR A 4 0.08 -3.58 13.38
CA THR A 4 -0.01 -5.00 13.02
C THR A 4 0.66 -5.30 11.69
N LEU A 5 0.48 -4.43 10.69
CA LEU A 5 1.15 -4.56 9.40
C LEU A 5 2.66 -4.53 9.56
N CYS A 6 3.18 -3.53 10.29
CA CYS A 6 4.62 -3.37 10.49
C CYS A 6 5.24 -4.50 11.30
N GLU A 7 4.54 -5.04 12.31
CA GLU A 7 4.97 -6.22 13.06
C GLU A 7 5.16 -7.46 12.16
N GLN A 8 4.34 -7.62 11.11
CA GLN A 8 4.55 -8.72 10.15
C GLN A 8 5.84 -8.53 9.34
N PHE A 9 6.15 -7.29 8.92
CA PHE A 9 7.41 -7.01 8.24
C PHE A 9 8.62 -7.18 9.16
N ASP A 10 8.52 -6.79 10.42
CA ASP A 10 9.59 -6.99 11.41
C ASP A 10 9.82 -8.49 11.68
N THR A 11 8.73 -9.25 11.83
CA THR A 11 8.78 -10.71 11.95
C THR A 11 9.47 -11.33 10.73
N LEU A 12 9.08 -10.93 9.52
CA LEU A 12 9.70 -11.42 8.29
C LEU A 12 11.19 -11.08 8.23
N ARG A 13 11.58 -9.87 8.65
CA ARG A 13 12.98 -9.41 8.66
C ARG A 13 13.86 -10.24 9.60
N ASN A 14 13.31 -10.79 10.69
CA ASN A 14 14.07 -11.68 11.58
C ASN A 14 14.48 -13.00 10.89
N TYR A 15 13.72 -13.45 9.90
CA TYR A 15 14.01 -14.67 9.12
C TYR A 15 14.65 -14.38 7.76
N LEU A 16 14.38 -13.21 7.18
CA LEU A 16 14.99 -12.70 5.94
C LEU A 16 15.57 -11.30 6.18
N PRO A 17 16.71 -11.19 6.88
CA PRO A 17 17.30 -9.90 7.22
C PRO A 17 17.63 -9.08 5.96
N ASP A 18 17.58 -7.75 6.13
CA ASP A 18 17.90 -6.81 5.07
C ASP A 18 19.41 -6.74 4.81
N GLU A 19 20.21 -6.80 5.87
CA GLU A 19 21.67 -6.80 5.80
C GLU A 19 22.19 -8.20 6.17
N LEU A 20 23.10 -8.74 5.36
CA LEU A 20 23.70 -10.07 5.57
C LEU A 20 24.61 -10.17 6.82
N GLN A 21 24.96 -9.06 7.47
CA GLN A 21 26.16 -9.00 8.35
C GLN A 21 25.95 -8.61 9.82
N LYS A 22 24.75 -8.23 10.29
CA LYS A 22 24.62 -7.65 11.65
C LYS A 22 24.00 -8.55 12.74
N HIS A 23 23.36 -9.66 12.39
CA HIS A 23 22.81 -10.60 13.37
C HIS A 23 22.87 -12.03 12.85
N GLU A 24 23.01 -13.02 13.75
CA GLU A 24 22.70 -14.41 13.40
C GLU A 24 21.24 -14.46 12.94
N SER A 25 21.04 -14.59 11.63
CA SER A 25 19.70 -14.79 11.08
C SER A 25 19.13 -16.08 11.67
N VAL A 26 17.90 -16.04 12.17
CA VAL A 26 17.20 -17.29 12.49
C VAL A 26 17.00 -18.03 11.17
N ASP A 27 17.53 -19.25 11.07
CA ASP A 27 17.38 -20.08 9.88
C ASP A 27 15.89 -20.16 9.51
N LEU A 28 15.53 -19.63 8.34
CA LEU A 28 14.17 -19.61 7.82
C LEU A 28 13.59 -21.03 7.75
N ASN A 29 14.43 -22.04 7.53
CA ASN A 29 14.01 -23.44 7.54
C ASN A 29 13.66 -23.97 8.94
N LYS A 30 13.94 -23.22 10.01
CA LYS A 30 13.47 -23.49 11.38
C LYS A 30 12.13 -22.81 11.69
N ASN A 31 11.66 -21.89 10.85
CA ASN A 31 10.31 -21.35 10.98
C ASN A 31 9.34 -22.22 10.18
N GLU A 32 8.61 -23.10 10.87
CA GLU A 32 7.64 -24.01 10.25
C GLU A 32 6.57 -23.27 9.45
N ASN A 33 6.20 -22.05 9.85
CA ASN A 33 5.19 -21.26 9.16
C ASN A 33 5.71 -20.79 7.80
N ILE A 34 6.90 -20.18 7.72
CA ILE A 34 7.43 -19.67 6.43
C ILE A 34 7.91 -20.82 5.54
N LYS A 35 8.51 -21.86 6.14
CA LYS A 35 9.03 -23.05 5.44
C LYS A 35 7.99 -23.74 4.57
N ASN A 36 6.74 -23.80 5.01
CA ASN A 36 5.67 -24.45 4.24
C ASN A 36 5.43 -23.80 2.87
N TYR A 37 5.81 -22.54 2.67
CA TYR A 37 5.70 -21.82 1.40
C TYR A 37 6.93 -21.98 0.48
N CYS A 38 7.96 -22.71 0.91
CA CYS A 38 9.11 -23.08 0.08
C CYS A 38 8.79 -24.21 -0.90
N TYR A 39 7.69 -24.94 -0.67
CA TYR A 39 7.29 -26.08 -1.47
C TYR A 39 6.63 -25.64 -2.78
N ASN A 40 7.13 -26.16 -3.91
CA ASN A 40 6.62 -25.84 -5.25
C ASN A 40 5.94 -27.04 -5.93
N GLY A 41 5.62 -28.12 -5.22
CA GLY A 41 4.95 -29.31 -5.78
C GLY A 41 5.85 -30.42 -6.31
N GLU A 42 7.14 -30.15 -6.59
CA GLU A 42 8.03 -31.09 -7.30
C GLU A 42 9.04 -31.85 -6.41
N SER A 43 9.21 -31.45 -5.14
CA SER A 43 10.20 -32.05 -4.23
C SER A 43 9.59 -32.36 -2.88
N GLU A 44 9.80 -33.56 -2.33
CA GLU A 44 9.38 -33.94 -0.97
C GLU A 44 9.96 -33.02 0.13
N GLU A 45 11.02 -32.28 -0.19
CA GLU A 45 11.72 -31.39 0.72
C GLU A 45 11.03 -30.01 0.77
N ARG A 46 10.44 -29.67 1.91
CA ARG A 46 9.82 -28.34 2.14
C ARG A 46 10.84 -27.24 2.46
N THR A 47 12.09 -27.35 2.04
CA THR A 47 13.16 -26.40 2.42
C THR A 47 13.38 -25.35 1.35
N CYS A 48 13.59 -24.10 1.74
CA CYS A 48 13.97 -23.04 0.82
C CYS A 48 15.47 -23.16 0.52
N LYS A 49 15.82 -23.63 -0.68
CA LYS A 49 17.21 -23.92 -1.07
C LYS A 49 17.94 -22.67 -1.53
N THR A 50 17.28 -21.85 -2.34
CA THR A 50 17.86 -20.63 -2.90
C THR A 50 17.33 -19.38 -2.20
N ASP A 51 18.03 -18.26 -2.30
CA ASP A 51 17.52 -16.99 -1.78
C ASP A 51 16.27 -16.52 -2.53
N LEU A 52 16.09 -16.93 -3.80
CA LEU A 52 14.85 -16.68 -4.53
C LEU A 52 13.68 -17.46 -3.92
N ASP A 53 13.91 -18.72 -3.51
CA ASP A 53 12.89 -19.51 -2.82
C ASP A 53 12.48 -18.85 -1.51
N LYS A 54 13.45 -18.34 -0.74
CA LYS A 54 13.18 -17.59 0.49
C LYS A 54 12.33 -16.34 0.20
N ILE A 55 12.68 -15.56 -0.83
CA ILE A 55 11.92 -14.36 -1.22
C ILE A 55 10.50 -14.72 -1.64
N LYS A 56 10.31 -15.77 -2.45
CA LYS A 56 8.99 -16.27 -2.86
C LYS A 56 8.14 -16.66 -1.64
N ALA A 57 8.73 -17.43 -0.72
CA ALA A 57 8.07 -17.89 0.48
C ALA A 57 7.70 -16.71 1.40
N GLY A 58 8.61 -15.76 1.60
CA GLY A 58 8.36 -14.55 2.37
C GLY A 58 7.27 -13.65 1.77
N CYS A 59 7.26 -13.50 0.44
CA CYS A 59 6.22 -12.75 -0.26
C CYS A 59 4.84 -13.36 -0.03
N LEU A 60 4.71 -14.67 -0.24
CA LEU A 60 3.46 -15.39 -0.03
C LEU A 60 3.02 -15.37 1.44
N TRP A 61 3.96 -15.54 2.37
CA TRP A 61 3.71 -15.46 3.79
C TRP A 61 3.12 -14.09 4.19
N LEU A 62 3.63 -12.97 3.65
CA LEU A 62 3.06 -11.64 3.91
C LEU A 62 1.59 -11.56 3.48
N PHE A 63 1.24 -12.08 2.30
CA PHE A 63 -0.15 -12.10 1.83
C PHE A 63 -1.06 -12.86 2.81
N GLU A 64 -0.65 -14.04 3.25
CA GLU A 64 -1.45 -14.81 4.21
C GLU A 64 -1.55 -14.11 5.57
N GLN A 65 -0.43 -13.64 6.12
CA GLN A 65 -0.43 -13.01 7.44
C GLN A 65 -1.30 -11.76 7.44
N LEU A 66 -1.21 -10.92 6.39
CA LEU A 66 -1.94 -9.66 6.35
C LEU A 66 -3.43 -9.89 6.04
N PHE A 67 -3.77 -10.63 4.99
CA PHE A 67 -5.14 -10.71 4.52
C PHE A 67 -5.98 -11.82 5.17
N VAL A 68 -5.36 -12.92 5.64
CA VAL A 68 -6.08 -14.04 6.26
C VAL A 68 -5.96 -14.00 7.78
N LYS A 69 -4.74 -14.06 8.35
CA LYS A 69 -4.56 -14.10 9.82
C LYS A 69 -4.97 -12.79 10.47
N ASN A 70 -4.50 -11.66 9.95
CA ASN A 70 -4.76 -10.32 10.48
C ASN A 70 -5.94 -9.61 9.82
N LYS A 71 -6.66 -10.30 8.92
CA LYS A 71 -7.94 -9.87 8.31
C LYS A 71 -7.93 -8.46 7.74
N LYS A 72 -6.81 -8.01 7.18
CA LYS A 72 -6.74 -6.71 6.52
C LYS A 72 -7.67 -6.72 5.31
N SER A 73 -8.55 -5.72 5.22
CA SER A 73 -9.49 -5.59 4.09
C SER A 73 -8.98 -4.65 3.00
N ASN A 74 -8.10 -3.70 3.35
CA ASN A 74 -7.57 -2.73 2.41
C ASN A 74 -6.48 -3.34 1.53
N ILE A 75 -6.81 -3.62 0.27
CA ILE A 75 -5.87 -4.17 -0.71
C ILE A 75 -4.73 -3.20 -1.10
N ASN A 76 -4.80 -1.91 -0.74
CA ASN A 76 -3.69 -0.99 -0.98
C ASN A 76 -2.41 -1.42 -0.25
N ILE A 77 -2.53 -2.26 0.79
CA ILE A 77 -1.40 -2.88 1.50
C ILE A 77 -0.43 -3.62 0.57
N VAL A 78 -0.90 -4.09 -0.60
CA VAL A 78 -0.04 -4.73 -1.63
C VAL A 78 1.16 -3.85 -1.99
N GLN A 79 1.03 -2.52 -1.95
CA GLN A 79 2.15 -1.63 -2.26
C GLN A 79 3.33 -1.81 -1.31
N TYR A 80 3.11 -2.07 -0.02
CA TYR A 80 4.21 -2.27 0.93
C TYR A 80 4.90 -3.63 0.71
N ILE A 81 4.13 -4.65 0.32
CA ILE A 81 4.67 -5.95 -0.10
C ILE A 81 5.54 -5.75 -1.35
N VAL A 82 5.07 -4.97 -2.33
CA VAL A 82 5.82 -4.66 -3.55
C VAL A 82 7.08 -3.82 -3.25
N ILE A 83 7.03 -2.85 -2.34
CA ILE A 83 8.21 -2.10 -1.89
C ILE A 83 9.28 -3.05 -1.33
N TRP A 84 8.89 -3.93 -0.39
CA TRP A 84 9.80 -4.91 0.21
C TRP A 84 10.34 -5.89 -0.84
N LEU A 85 9.48 -6.40 -1.72
CA LEU A 85 9.87 -7.34 -2.78
C LEU A 85 10.87 -6.69 -3.73
N SER A 86 10.61 -5.45 -4.14
CA SER A 86 11.50 -4.66 -4.99
C SER A 86 12.86 -4.47 -4.34
N TYR A 87 12.88 -4.16 -3.04
CA TYR A 87 14.11 -4.06 -2.27
C TYR A 87 14.90 -5.36 -2.31
N LYS A 88 14.31 -6.50 -1.96
CA LYS A 88 15.00 -7.80 -1.97
C LYS A 88 15.51 -8.20 -3.35
N LEU A 89 14.68 -8.04 -4.38
CA LEU A 89 15.06 -8.37 -5.76
C LEU A 89 16.14 -7.43 -6.32
N ASN A 90 16.25 -6.20 -5.82
CA ASN A 90 17.30 -5.26 -6.24
C ASN A 90 18.66 -5.50 -5.52
N GLN A 91 18.73 -6.38 -4.52
CA GLN A 91 19.99 -6.67 -3.81
C GLN A 91 20.98 -7.49 -4.64
N LYS A 92 20.50 -8.31 -5.58
CA LYS A 92 21.32 -9.11 -6.50
C LYS A 92 20.53 -9.56 -7.72
N LYS A 93 21.22 -10.14 -8.70
CA LYS A 93 20.58 -10.70 -9.89
C LYS A 93 20.04 -12.09 -9.62
N TYR A 94 18.89 -12.39 -10.23
CA TYR A 94 18.24 -13.70 -10.19
C TYR A 94 17.91 -14.10 -11.62
N ASP A 95 18.26 -15.33 -12.00
CA ASP A 95 18.12 -15.79 -13.38
C ASP A 95 16.67 -15.72 -13.85
N GLY A 96 16.45 -14.99 -14.95
CA GLY A 96 15.12 -14.78 -15.54
C GLY A 96 14.18 -13.89 -14.74
N ILE A 97 14.69 -13.05 -13.83
CA ILE A 97 13.92 -12.02 -13.11
C ILE A 97 14.68 -10.69 -13.22
N ASN A 98 14.27 -9.86 -14.18
CA ASN A 98 14.87 -8.53 -14.37
C ASN A 98 14.02 -7.41 -13.76
N ASP A 99 12.70 -7.63 -13.65
CA ASP A 99 11.74 -6.69 -13.09
C ASP A 99 10.65 -7.40 -12.28
N LEU A 100 9.69 -6.62 -11.74
CA LEU A 100 8.57 -7.13 -10.95
C LEU A 100 7.58 -7.95 -11.78
N ASN A 101 7.44 -7.66 -13.08
CA ASN A 101 6.57 -8.41 -13.98
C ASN A 101 7.15 -9.80 -14.29
N ASP A 102 8.47 -9.90 -14.46
CA ASP A 102 9.16 -11.18 -14.60
C ASP A 102 8.98 -12.03 -13.34
N PHE A 103 9.13 -11.44 -12.15
CA PHE A 103 8.84 -12.12 -10.89
C PHE A 103 7.39 -12.61 -10.85
N TYR A 104 6.41 -11.77 -11.22
CA TYR A 104 5.02 -12.15 -11.25
C TYR A 104 4.77 -13.34 -12.19
N LYS A 105 5.22 -13.27 -13.44
CA LYS A 105 5.03 -14.33 -14.44
C LYS A 105 5.67 -15.64 -13.99
N LYS A 106 6.89 -15.58 -13.48
CA LYS A 106 7.68 -16.76 -13.12
C LYS A 106 7.28 -17.38 -11.79
N CYS A 107 6.88 -16.56 -10.81
CA CYS A 107 6.71 -17.01 -9.42
C CYS A 107 5.26 -16.97 -8.90
N ILE A 108 4.37 -16.22 -9.54
CA ILE A 108 2.99 -15.97 -9.06
C ILE A 108 1.95 -16.51 -10.05
N GLU A 109 2.07 -16.20 -11.34
CA GLU A 109 1.00 -16.35 -12.32
C GLU A 109 0.38 -17.75 -12.35
N ASN A 110 1.21 -18.79 -12.32
CA ASN A 110 0.78 -20.20 -12.38
C ASN A 110 1.06 -20.95 -11.07
N ASN A 111 1.40 -20.23 -10.00
CA ASN A 111 1.68 -20.85 -8.72
C ASN A 111 0.38 -21.15 -7.97
N THR A 112 0.14 -22.43 -7.67
CA THR A 112 -1.08 -22.89 -7.01
C THR A 112 -1.33 -22.23 -5.67
N HIS A 113 -0.29 -21.82 -4.94
CA HIS A 113 -0.44 -21.12 -3.66
C HIS A 113 -0.96 -19.68 -3.82
N TYR A 114 -0.87 -19.09 -5.01
CA TYR A 114 -1.41 -17.76 -5.30
C TYR A 114 -2.76 -17.85 -6.01
N THR A 115 -2.98 -18.88 -6.84
CA THR A 115 -4.27 -19.11 -7.51
C THR A 115 -5.29 -19.79 -6.60
N GLU A 116 -4.84 -20.49 -5.57
CA GLU A 116 -5.65 -21.06 -4.50
C GLU A 116 -5.21 -20.48 -3.16
N CYS A 117 -6.15 -20.06 -2.31
CA CYS A 117 -5.81 -19.66 -0.96
C CYS A 117 -5.61 -20.91 -0.11
N LYS A 118 -4.38 -21.18 0.33
CA LYS A 118 -4.09 -22.26 1.29
C LYS A 118 -3.40 -21.72 2.53
N GLN A 119 -3.95 -22.06 3.69
CA GLN A 119 -3.40 -21.77 5.01
C GLN A 119 -3.25 -23.09 5.77
N ASP A 120 -2.03 -23.45 6.16
CA ASP A 120 -1.73 -24.69 6.87
C ASP A 120 -2.30 -25.94 6.15
N GLY A 121 -2.31 -25.91 4.81
CA GLY A 121 -2.86 -26.97 3.96
C GLY A 121 -4.38 -26.97 3.80
N LYS A 122 -5.10 -26.04 4.42
CA LYS A 122 -6.56 -25.89 4.32
C LYS A 122 -6.93 -24.74 3.39
N ASP A 123 -8.05 -24.86 2.69
CA ASP A 123 -8.60 -23.79 1.88
C ASP A 123 -8.97 -22.57 2.75
N CYS A 124 -8.44 -21.40 2.40
CA CYS A 124 -8.73 -20.13 3.06
C CYS A 124 -9.52 -19.14 2.19
N SER A 125 -10.01 -19.57 1.01
CA SER A 125 -10.69 -18.71 0.03
C SER A 125 -11.88 -17.96 0.63
N ASN A 126 -12.72 -18.64 1.43
CA ASN A 126 -13.87 -18.03 2.11
C ASN A 126 -13.46 -16.92 3.11
N SER A 127 -12.41 -17.17 3.90
CA SER A 127 -11.89 -16.17 4.85
C SER A 127 -11.29 -14.98 4.12
N LEU A 128 -10.50 -15.24 3.07
CA LEU A 128 -9.90 -14.19 2.24
C LEU A 128 -10.96 -13.35 1.54
N ASN A 129 -11.99 -13.99 0.98
CA ASN A 129 -13.10 -13.33 0.31
C ASN A 129 -13.90 -12.47 1.30
N SER A 130 -14.21 -13.00 2.48
CA SER A 130 -14.93 -12.23 3.52
C SER A 130 -14.16 -10.97 3.95
N ASN A 131 -12.83 -11.03 3.98
CA ASN A 131 -12.00 -9.90 4.37
C ASN A 131 -11.79 -8.89 3.22
N THR A 132 -11.58 -9.35 2.00
CA THR A 132 -11.04 -8.53 0.89
C THR A 132 -11.96 -8.44 -0.34
N GLY A 133 -12.93 -9.34 -0.48
CA GLY A 133 -13.74 -9.53 -1.68
C GLY A 133 -13.11 -10.39 -2.78
N TYR A 134 -11.91 -10.93 -2.57
CA TYR A 134 -11.16 -11.73 -3.55
C TYR A 134 -11.02 -13.19 -3.10
N ASN A 135 -10.97 -14.11 -4.06
CA ASN A 135 -10.95 -15.55 -3.75
C ASN A 135 -9.54 -16.11 -3.52
N ASN A 136 -8.53 -15.43 -4.06
CA ASN A 136 -7.14 -15.85 -3.97
C ASN A 136 -6.18 -14.65 -4.06
N TYR A 137 -4.91 -14.87 -3.71
CA TYR A 137 -3.92 -13.79 -3.67
C TYR A 137 -3.55 -13.26 -5.06
N LYS A 138 -3.59 -14.09 -6.10
CA LYS A 138 -3.33 -13.67 -7.49
C LYS A 138 -4.35 -12.61 -7.93
N GLU A 139 -5.62 -12.77 -7.59
CA GLU A 139 -6.65 -11.77 -7.90
C GLU A 139 -6.39 -10.43 -7.21
N ILE A 140 -5.97 -10.44 -5.94
CA ILE A 140 -5.58 -9.23 -5.19
C ILE A 140 -4.42 -8.52 -5.91
N ILE A 141 -3.39 -9.26 -6.32
CA ILE A 141 -2.24 -8.73 -7.04
C ILE A 141 -2.67 -8.18 -8.41
N ASN A 142 -3.56 -8.88 -9.11
CA ASN A 142 -4.11 -8.40 -10.39
C ASN A 142 -4.91 -7.11 -10.25
N GLY A 143 -5.65 -6.93 -9.15
CA GLY A 143 -6.34 -5.68 -8.83
C GLY A 143 -5.39 -4.50 -8.59
N ARG A 144 -4.10 -4.77 -8.32
CA ARG A 144 -3.04 -3.78 -8.10
C ARG A 144 -1.87 -3.96 -9.07
N LYS A 145 -2.14 -4.51 -10.27
CA LYS A 145 -1.11 -4.92 -11.25
C LYS A 145 -0.24 -3.77 -11.76
N ASN A 146 -0.76 -2.54 -11.73
CA ASN A 146 0.00 -1.33 -12.08
C ASN A 146 1.24 -1.12 -11.20
N LEU A 147 1.26 -1.65 -9.96
CA LEU A 147 2.46 -1.61 -9.11
C LEU A 147 3.65 -2.39 -9.71
N LEU A 148 3.39 -3.38 -10.57
CA LEU A 148 4.42 -4.24 -11.15
C LEU A 148 5.11 -3.59 -12.37
N SER A 149 4.57 -2.51 -12.92
CA SER A 149 5.20 -1.79 -14.04
C SER A 149 6.26 -0.78 -13.60
N THR A 150 6.30 -0.43 -12.32
CA THR A 150 7.30 0.50 -11.78
C THR A 150 8.68 -0.14 -11.79
N ASN A 151 9.70 0.67 -12.09
CA ASN A 151 11.08 0.21 -12.08
C ASN A 151 11.50 -0.31 -10.70
N ILE A 152 12.03 -1.54 -10.65
CA ILE A 152 12.40 -2.22 -9.42
C ILE A 152 13.42 -1.45 -8.56
N LYS A 153 14.38 -0.79 -9.21
CA LYS A 153 15.42 0.03 -8.54
C LYS A 153 14.83 1.31 -7.96
N ASN A 154 13.81 1.88 -8.59
CA ASN A 154 13.13 3.05 -8.05
C ASN A 154 12.25 2.66 -6.87
N MET A 155 11.42 1.62 -7.04
CA MET A 155 10.56 1.10 -5.97
C MET A 155 11.37 0.62 -4.76
N SER A 156 12.54 -0.01 -4.98
CA SER A 156 13.41 -0.47 -3.88
C SER A 156 13.90 0.66 -2.99
N LYS A 157 14.13 1.87 -3.52
CA LYS A 157 14.60 3.02 -2.73
C LYS A 157 13.53 3.49 -1.73
N ILE A 158 12.24 3.28 -2.01
CA ILE A 158 11.15 3.62 -1.08
C ILE A 158 11.27 2.80 0.22
N TYR A 159 11.85 1.60 0.16
CA TYR A 159 11.99 0.74 1.34
C TYR A 159 12.81 1.39 2.47
N ASP A 160 13.79 2.23 2.12
CA ASP A 160 14.64 2.95 3.09
C ASP A 160 13.85 3.97 3.91
N ALA A 161 12.76 4.53 3.36
CA ALA A 161 11.81 5.36 4.09
C ALA A 161 10.72 4.52 4.79
N PHE A 162 10.22 3.47 4.13
CA PHE A 162 9.22 2.58 4.71
C PHE A 162 9.67 1.95 6.05
N LYS A 163 10.94 1.55 6.14
CA LYS A 163 11.48 0.86 7.32
C LYS A 163 11.43 1.71 8.60
N PRO A 164 12.00 2.93 8.67
CA PRO A 164 11.88 3.78 9.85
C PRO A 164 10.42 4.15 10.15
N LEU A 165 9.57 4.36 9.12
CA LEU A 165 8.15 4.58 9.35
C LEU A 165 7.50 3.40 10.08
N CYS A 166 7.79 2.17 9.66
CA CYS A 166 7.23 1.00 10.33
C CYS A 166 7.74 0.84 11.77
N LYS A 167 9.01 1.15 12.02
CA LYS A 167 9.54 1.18 13.39
C LYS A 167 8.79 2.15 14.29
N MET A 168 8.44 3.34 13.79
CA MET A 168 7.59 4.25 14.56
C MET A 168 6.26 3.60 14.93
N TYR A 169 5.58 2.95 13.97
CA TYR A 169 4.31 2.26 14.24
C TYR A 169 4.42 1.12 15.27
N THR A 170 5.56 0.43 15.35
CA THR A 170 5.75 -0.67 16.30
C THR A 170 6.23 -0.20 17.68
N GLU A 171 7.01 0.89 17.73
CA GLU A 171 7.54 1.52 18.95
C GLU A 171 6.60 2.55 19.58
N LEU A 172 5.51 2.92 18.90
CA LEU A 172 4.45 3.73 19.49
C LEU A 172 3.73 2.92 20.58
N ASN A 173 4.28 3.03 21.79
CA ASN A 173 3.84 2.37 23.00
C ASN A 173 2.56 3.03 23.54
N ALA A 174 1.81 2.32 24.38
CA ALA A 174 0.68 2.90 25.12
C ALA A 174 1.11 3.85 26.27
N ASN A 175 2.38 4.26 26.30
CA ASN A 175 2.87 5.24 27.25
C ASN A 175 2.44 6.64 26.78
N SER A 176 2.31 7.59 27.71
CA SER A 176 1.84 8.95 27.40
C SER A 176 2.82 9.79 26.56
N THR A 177 4.04 9.30 26.30
CA THR A 177 5.10 10.05 25.62
C THR A 177 5.80 9.24 24.55
N ILE A 178 6.24 9.92 23.50
CA ILE A 178 7.05 9.31 22.44
C ILE A 178 8.43 8.87 22.95
N SER A 179 8.92 7.74 22.45
CA SER A 179 10.25 7.27 22.78
C SER A 179 11.33 8.00 21.97
N LYS A 180 12.54 8.08 22.52
CA LYS A 180 13.71 8.60 21.79
C LYS A 180 13.96 7.85 20.48
N GLU A 181 13.78 6.53 20.46
CA GLU A 181 13.97 5.71 19.26
C GLU A 181 12.93 6.08 18.18
N SER A 182 11.69 6.30 18.57
CA SER A 182 10.62 6.71 17.65
C SER A 182 10.87 8.09 17.06
N LEU A 183 11.41 9.03 17.84
CA LEU A 183 11.83 10.35 17.35
C LEU A 183 13.01 10.25 16.36
N GLU A 184 14.01 9.42 16.65
CA GLU A 184 15.12 9.17 15.73
C GLU A 184 14.62 8.55 14.42
N ASN A 185 13.68 7.61 14.48
CA ASN A 185 13.04 7.02 13.31
C ASN A 185 12.21 8.04 12.52
N ALA A 186 11.52 8.98 13.20
CA ALA A 186 10.80 10.07 12.56
C ALA A 186 11.74 10.95 11.72
N ASN A 187 12.88 11.35 12.29
CA ASN A 187 13.87 12.16 11.59
C ASN A 187 14.46 11.42 10.39
N LYS A 188 14.80 10.13 10.55
CA LYS A 188 15.27 9.27 9.44
C LYS A 188 14.24 9.16 8.33
N PHE A 189 12.96 8.99 8.68
CA PHE A 189 11.89 8.96 7.68
C PHE A 189 11.84 10.25 6.88
N VAL A 190 11.81 11.41 7.54
CA VAL A 190 11.72 12.73 6.89
C VAL A 190 12.91 12.98 5.97
N GLU A 191 14.12 12.65 6.41
CA GLU A 191 15.35 12.75 5.60
C GLU A 191 15.23 11.89 4.33
N LYS A 192 14.93 10.60 4.49
CA LYS A 192 14.80 9.67 3.35
C LYS A 192 13.67 10.07 2.41
N TYR A 193 12.54 10.54 2.95
CA TYR A 193 11.43 11.03 2.14
C TYR A 193 11.83 12.22 1.28
N LYS A 194 12.55 13.21 1.83
CA LYS A 194 13.04 14.37 1.08
C LYS A 194 14.01 13.98 -0.02
N GLU A 195 14.95 13.07 0.25
CA GLU A 195 15.85 12.51 -0.77
C GLU A 195 15.07 11.84 -1.92
N LEU A 196 14.07 11.03 -1.60
CA LEU A 196 13.24 10.35 -2.59
C LEU A 196 12.44 11.33 -3.45
N ASN A 197 11.91 12.40 -2.83
CA ASN A 197 11.11 13.42 -3.51
C ASN A 197 11.94 14.37 -4.40
N SER A 198 13.20 14.63 -4.03
CA SER A 198 14.09 15.56 -4.75
C SER A 198 14.78 14.96 -5.97
N ASN A 199 14.81 13.62 -6.09
CA ASN A 199 15.45 12.94 -7.20
C ASN A 199 14.63 13.07 -8.50
N SER A 200 15.00 14.05 -9.33
CA SER A 200 14.34 14.42 -10.60
C SER A 200 14.42 13.35 -11.70
N ASP A 201 15.27 12.32 -11.55
CA ASP A 201 15.36 11.20 -12.50
C ASP A 201 14.08 10.34 -12.54
N ASN A 202 13.19 10.49 -11.55
CA ASN A 202 11.95 9.72 -11.41
C ASN A 202 10.71 10.38 -12.04
N THR A 203 10.87 11.51 -12.74
CA THR A 203 9.81 12.44 -13.20
C THR A 203 8.73 11.86 -14.16
N LYS A 204 8.67 10.53 -14.38
CA LYS A 204 7.67 9.88 -15.24
C LYS A 204 6.96 8.66 -14.65
N ASP A 205 7.28 8.23 -13.43
CA ASP A 205 6.62 7.05 -12.84
C ASP A 205 5.50 7.49 -11.87
N GLU A 206 4.30 7.66 -12.42
CA GLU A 206 3.11 8.08 -11.64
C GLU A 206 2.85 7.13 -10.46
N VAL A 207 3.05 5.82 -10.67
CA VAL A 207 2.82 4.79 -9.66
C VAL A 207 3.84 4.91 -8.52
N TYR A 208 5.10 5.17 -8.83
CA TYR A 208 6.13 5.46 -7.81
C TYR A 208 5.70 6.62 -6.89
N TYR A 209 5.24 7.74 -7.45
CA TYR A 209 4.81 8.89 -6.66
C TYR A 209 3.52 8.63 -5.88
N GLN A 210 2.60 7.83 -6.41
CA GLN A 210 1.42 7.39 -5.66
C GLN A 210 1.81 6.59 -4.41
N VAL A 211 2.77 5.67 -4.53
CA VAL A 211 3.29 4.89 -3.39
C VAL A 211 3.99 5.81 -2.39
N LEU A 212 4.86 6.71 -2.86
CA LEU A 212 5.58 7.67 -2.02
C LEU A 212 4.61 8.61 -1.27
N SER A 213 3.59 9.12 -1.96
CA SER A 213 2.54 9.96 -1.38
C SER A 213 1.73 9.21 -0.31
N THR A 214 1.51 7.91 -0.50
CA THR A 214 0.86 7.10 0.53
C THR A 214 1.73 6.98 1.78
N LEU A 215 3.04 6.77 1.65
CA LEU A 215 3.96 6.77 2.81
C LEU A 215 3.97 8.11 3.54
N SER A 216 3.94 9.23 2.81
CA SER A 216 3.81 10.56 3.41
C SER A 216 2.51 10.71 4.19
N SER A 217 1.41 10.25 3.60
CA SER A 217 0.09 10.28 4.24
C SER A 217 0.08 9.40 5.49
N ASP A 218 0.65 8.20 5.42
CA ASP A 218 0.78 7.30 6.58
C ASP A 218 1.58 7.95 7.72
N TYR A 219 2.72 8.58 7.40
CA TYR A 219 3.49 9.31 8.39
C TYR A 219 2.71 10.45 9.04
N ASN A 220 1.99 11.24 8.25
CA ASN A 220 1.17 12.34 8.77
C ASN A 220 -0.02 11.83 9.60
N ASN A 221 -0.57 10.66 9.27
CA ASN A 221 -1.64 10.02 10.04
C ASN A 221 -1.16 9.52 11.42
N LEU A 222 0.16 9.47 11.69
CA LEU A 222 0.64 9.22 13.05
C LEU A 222 0.19 10.30 14.03
N LYS A 223 -0.04 11.53 13.55
CA LYS A 223 -0.62 12.60 14.37
C LYS A 223 -1.99 12.20 14.92
N ASP A 224 -2.88 11.73 14.05
CA ASP A 224 -4.22 11.30 14.45
C ASP A 224 -4.16 10.12 15.44
N TYR A 225 -3.17 9.23 15.28
CA TYR A 225 -2.92 8.15 16.23
C TYR A 225 -2.48 8.68 17.59
N CYS A 226 -1.55 9.64 17.63
CA CYS A 226 -1.10 10.26 18.88
C CYS A 226 -2.26 10.96 19.60
N ASP A 227 -3.04 11.76 18.88
CA ASP A 227 -4.20 12.48 19.41
C ASP A 227 -5.25 11.51 19.98
N SER A 228 -5.54 10.42 19.26
CA SER A 228 -6.53 9.42 19.67
C SER A 228 -6.11 8.61 20.90
N ASN A 229 -4.80 8.49 21.15
CA ASN A 229 -4.26 7.69 22.26
C ASN A 229 -3.67 8.56 23.39
N SER A 230 -3.87 9.89 23.34
CA SER A 230 -3.31 10.84 24.33
C SER A 230 -1.79 10.70 24.49
N ILE A 231 -1.09 10.47 23.38
CA ILE A 231 0.38 10.40 23.33
C ILE A 231 0.88 11.79 22.92
N ASP A 232 1.80 12.36 23.69
CA ASP A 232 2.48 13.60 23.30
C ASP A 232 3.48 13.32 22.18
N CYS A 233 3.14 13.79 20.98
CA CYS A 233 3.96 13.72 19.77
C CYS A 233 4.41 15.10 19.28
N SER A 234 4.41 16.11 20.18
CA SER A 234 4.81 17.48 19.85
C SER A 234 6.25 17.60 19.34
N GLU A 235 7.13 16.67 19.73
CA GLU A 235 8.52 16.60 19.25
C GLU A 235 8.64 16.06 17.81
N ILE A 236 7.59 15.42 17.25
CA ILE A 236 7.62 14.95 15.87
C ILE A 236 7.37 16.10 14.90
N THR A 237 8.33 16.35 14.01
CA THR A 237 8.13 17.27 12.89
C THR A 237 7.39 16.58 11.75
N PHE A 238 6.09 16.78 11.67
CA PHE A 238 5.27 16.25 10.57
C PHE A 238 5.59 16.94 9.23
N LEU A 239 5.39 16.22 8.13
CA LEU A 239 5.57 16.77 6.81
C LEU A 239 4.43 17.77 6.55
N THR A 240 4.74 19.07 6.48
CA THR A 240 3.79 20.05 5.98
C THR A 240 3.36 19.63 4.58
N SER A 241 2.05 19.59 4.32
CA SER A 241 1.52 19.44 2.96
C SER A 241 1.88 20.69 2.15
N THR A 242 3.13 20.78 1.72
CA THR A 242 3.60 21.77 0.78
C THR A 242 3.22 21.27 -0.60
N ASN A 243 2.18 21.88 -1.17
CA ASN A 243 2.16 22.05 -2.62
C ASN A 243 3.47 22.77 -2.97
N THR A 244 4.26 22.14 -3.84
CA THR A 244 5.25 22.71 -4.76
C THR A 244 5.93 24.02 -4.33
N GLU A 245 7.24 23.92 -4.08
CA GLU A 245 8.15 25.07 -4.04
C GLU A 245 7.98 25.95 -5.29
N GLU A 246 7.63 27.21 -5.09
CA GLU A 246 8.09 28.29 -5.95
C GLU A 246 9.32 28.89 -5.26
N ASN A 247 10.42 28.97 -6.01
CA ASN A 247 11.74 29.39 -5.55
C ASN A 247 11.72 30.69 -4.72
N GLY A 248 12.49 30.72 -3.63
CA GLY A 248 12.88 31.98 -3.01
C GLY A 248 13.31 31.87 -1.56
N VAL A 249 14.63 31.76 -1.36
CA VAL A 249 15.41 32.17 -0.18
C VAL A 249 14.65 33.09 0.80
N GLN A 250 14.52 32.72 2.08
CA GLN A 250 15.31 33.27 3.20
C GLN A 250 14.81 32.74 4.56
N SER A 251 15.77 32.36 5.40
CA SER A 251 15.62 32.06 6.83
C SER A 251 14.98 33.20 7.62
N SER A 252 14.06 32.90 8.54
CA SER A 252 14.12 33.29 9.97
C SER A 252 12.82 32.96 10.71
N GLU A 253 12.95 32.58 11.98
CA GLU A 253 11.87 32.47 12.96
C GLU A 253 11.08 33.79 13.05
N GLU A 254 9.75 33.73 13.04
CA GLU A 254 8.91 34.36 14.08
C GLU A 254 7.46 33.87 13.96
N SER A 255 6.78 33.89 15.11
CA SER A 255 5.40 33.50 15.31
C SER A 255 4.42 34.10 14.29
N CYS A 256 3.33 33.38 14.01
CA CYS A 256 1.99 33.90 14.32
C CYS A 256 0.94 32.80 14.11
N ASP A 257 0.15 32.63 15.17
CA ASP A 257 -1.15 32.01 15.15
C ASP A 257 -2.08 32.73 14.15
N VAL A 258 -3.15 32.05 13.72
CA VAL A 258 -4.21 32.51 12.81
C VAL A 258 -3.87 32.46 11.31
N THR A 259 -4.01 31.28 10.68
CA THR A 259 -4.71 31.05 9.36
C THR A 259 -4.93 29.54 9.11
N SER A 260 -5.37 28.77 10.11
CA SER A 260 -5.66 27.33 9.93
C SER A 260 -7.10 27.06 9.46
N SER A 261 -8.04 27.96 9.78
CA SER A 261 -9.47 27.73 9.51
C SER A 261 -9.86 27.94 8.04
N SER A 262 -9.25 28.89 7.33
CA SER A 262 -9.60 29.18 5.93
C SER A 262 -9.19 28.08 4.97
N LEU A 263 -8.07 27.39 5.23
CA LEU A 263 -7.54 26.35 4.33
C LEU A 263 -8.36 25.04 4.37
N SER A 264 -8.88 24.68 5.56
CA SER A 264 -9.80 23.54 5.75
C SER A 264 -11.13 23.76 5.02
N ILE A 265 -11.63 25.00 5.02
CA ILE A 265 -12.85 25.40 4.33
C ILE A 265 -12.67 25.29 2.81
N VAL A 266 -11.53 25.73 2.27
CA VAL A 266 -11.24 25.65 0.83
C VAL A 266 -11.15 24.20 0.34
N LYS A 267 -10.48 23.30 1.08
CA LYS A 267 -10.41 21.87 0.71
C LYS A 267 -11.78 21.18 0.78
N LYS A 268 -12.59 21.48 1.81
CA LYS A 268 -13.98 21.00 1.90
C LYS A 268 -14.86 21.54 0.78
N LEU A 269 -14.68 22.80 0.37
CA LEU A 269 -15.38 23.40 -0.77
C LEU A 269 -15.02 22.75 -2.09
N ILE A 270 -13.72 22.48 -2.34
CA ILE A 270 -13.28 21.79 -3.55
C ILE A 270 -13.85 20.37 -3.61
N LEU A 271 -13.80 19.62 -2.51
CA LEU A 271 -14.36 18.26 -2.47
C LEU A 271 -15.89 18.29 -2.65
N ALA A 272 -16.60 19.24 -2.02
CA ALA A 272 -18.03 19.43 -2.22
C ALA A 272 -18.36 19.77 -3.68
N LEU A 273 -17.60 20.67 -4.32
CA LEU A 273 -17.80 21.06 -5.71
C LEU A 273 -17.57 19.88 -6.67
N LEU A 274 -16.58 19.03 -6.42
CA LEU A 274 -16.37 17.81 -7.21
C LEU A 274 -17.53 16.81 -7.06
N ILE A 275 -18.04 16.62 -5.84
CA ILE A 275 -19.22 15.77 -5.59
C ILE A 275 -20.46 16.34 -6.28
N PHE A 276 -20.70 17.66 -6.20
CA PHE A 276 -21.81 18.32 -6.89
C PHE A 276 -21.72 18.22 -8.42
N SER A 277 -20.50 18.31 -8.97
CA SER A 277 -20.26 18.11 -10.41
C SER A 277 -20.64 16.70 -10.86
N VAL A 278 -20.18 15.69 -10.12
CA VAL A 278 -20.50 14.27 -10.41
C VAL A 278 -22.00 14.00 -10.27
N ILE A 279 -22.64 14.49 -9.21
CA ILE A 279 -24.10 14.34 -9.00
C ILE A 279 -24.88 15.02 -10.13
N SER A 280 -24.46 16.21 -10.58
CA SER A 280 -25.12 16.94 -11.67
C SER A 280 -25.03 16.20 -13.01
N ILE A 281 -23.89 15.56 -13.29
CA ILE A 281 -23.71 14.71 -14.49
C ILE A 281 -24.66 13.50 -14.43
N PHE A 282 -24.73 12.81 -13.28
CA PHE A 282 -25.62 11.65 -13.12
C PHE A 282 -27.11 12.03 -13.20
N LEU A 283 -27.52 13.14 -12.60
CA LEU A 283 -28.89 13.68 -12.73
C LEU A 283 -29.21 14.05 -14.18
N GLY A 284 -28.28 14.66 -14.90
CA GLY A 284 -28.44 14.98 -16.33
C GLY A 284 -28.65 13.72 -17.19
N ILE A 285 -27.87 12.67 -16.95
CA ILE A 285 -28.01 11.38 -17.63
C ILE A 285 -29.36 10.72 -17.29
N PHE A 286 -29.73 10.70 -16.01
CA PHE A 286 -30.99 10.12 -15.55
C PHE A 286 -32.21 10.86 -16.12
N PHE A 287 -32.19 12.19 -16.14
CA PHE A 287 -33.27 13.01 -16.67
C PHE A 287 -33.41 12.82 -18.18
N LYS A 288 -32.30 12.74 -18.93
CA LYS A 288 -32.30 12.45 -20.38
C LYS A 288 -32.88 11.07 -20.68
N CYS A 289 -32.51 10.05 -19.93
CA CYS A 289 -33.07 8.70 -20.06
C CYS A 289 -34.57 8.67 -19.75
N SER A 290 -35.01 9.38 -18.70
CA SER A 290 -36.43 9.45 -18.32
C SER A 290 -37.30 10.17 -19.37
N LEU A 291 -36.82 11.29 -19.92
CA LEU A 291 -37.50 12.01 -21.00
C LEU A 291 -37.62 11.18 -22.27
N PHE A 292 -36.59 10.40 -22.60
CA PHE A 292 -36.61 9.49 -23.74
C PHE A 292 -37.70 8.42 -23.59
N VAL A 293 -37.85 7.83 -22.40
CA VAL A 293 -38.89 6.83 -22.10
C VAL A 293 -40.29 7.46 -22.19
N LEU A 294 -40.49 8.65 -21.63
CA LEU A 294 -41.77 9.37 -21.70
C LEU A 294 -42.16 9.70 -23.15
N ARG A 295 -41.20 10.17 -23.97
CA ARG A 295 -41.44 10.47 -25.40
C ARG A 295 -41.83 9.22 -26.18
N LYS A 296 -41.19 8.08 -25.91
CA LYS A 296 -41.55 6.78 -26.52
C LYS A 296 -42.98 6.35 -26.14
N ARG A 297 -43.38 6.56 -24.88
CA ARG A 297 -44.75 6.24 -24.42
C ARG A 297 -45.79 7.14 -25.11
N ALA A 298 -45.54 8.44 -25.20
CA ALA A 298 -46.43 9.39 -25.87
C ALA A 298 -46.61 9.07 -27.37
N GLN A 299 -45.53 8.75 -28.08
CA GLN A 299 -45.61 8.32 -29.49
C GLN A 299 -46.42 7.03 -29.67
N LYS A 300 -46.21 6.04 -28.78
CA LYS A 300 -46.96 4.78 -28.82
C LYS A 300 -48.45 4.98 -28.52
N GLN A 301 -48.80 5.92 -27.65
CA GLN A 301 -50.18 6.28 -27.34
C GLN A 301 -50.86 7.00 -28.50
N TYR A 302 -50.19 7.99 -29.11
CA TYR A 302 -50.68 8.68 -30.31
C TYR A 302 -50.93 7.71 -31.49
N LEU A 303 -50.02 6.76 -31.73
CA LEU A 303 -50.20 5.74 -32.78
C LEU A 303 -51.41 4.83 -32.49
N ARG A 304 -51.66 4.48 -31.22
CA ARG A 304 -52.84 3.69 -30.83
C ARG A 304 -54.16 4.44 -31.01
N GLU A 305 -54.16 5.75 -30.78
CA GLU A 305 -55.35 6.59 -30.98
C GLU A 305 -55.66 6.81 -32.48
N LYS A 306 -54.63 6.96 -33.33
CA LYS A 306 -54.82 7.04 -34.79
C LYS A 306 -55.35 5.76 -35.43
N LEU A 307 -55.02 4.59 -34.89
CA LEU A 307 -55.53 3.30 -35.38
C LEU A 307 -56.99 3.01 -34.95
N LYS A 308 -57.55 3.81 -34.04
CA LYS A 308 -58.95 3.68 -33.59
C LYS A 308 -59.91 4.65 -34.29
N LYS A 309 -59.40 5.49 -35.18
CA LYS A 309 -60.16 6.42 -36.02
C LYS A 309 -60.19 5.88 -37.44
#